data_AF-A0A0B4H5W5-F1
#
_entry.id   AF-A0A0B4H5W5-F1
#
_cell.length_a   1.000
_cell.length_b   1.000
_cell.length_c   1.000
_cell.angle_alpha   90.00
_cell.angle_beta   90.00
_cell.angle_gamma   90.00
#
_symmetry.space_group_name_H-M   'P 1'
#
loop_
_entity.id
_entity.type
_entity.pdbx_description
1 polymer ?
#
loop_
_entity_poly.entity_id
_entity_poly.type
_entity_poly.pdbx_seq_one_letter_code
_entity_poly.pdbx_strand_id
1 'polypeptide(L)'
;MARPKDPPPPAIPVLPPVPATQPAFLVQSVSGGSIRSVRVQNHRVGACESEDEFYQYLLGVASSHSFKTRHEYETALDTARAIPLEHGIVFIHGGFAFQNTLVYNGHVSGFIDWECAGWYPEYWEFTTPSRWPSRDPEKGSLFLQLGGHRYKKELESGLAIVSLTVDSWICFQLAVPSIT
;
A
#
# COMPACT_ATOMS: atom_id res chain seq x y z
N MET A 1 20.84 -2.12 -46.92
CA MET A 1 20.98 -3.07 -45.79
C MET A 1 19.77 -2.91 -44.89
N ALA A 2 18.94 -3.94 -44.75
CA ALA A 2 17.81 -3.92 -43.83
C ALA A 2 18.31 -4.08 -42.39
N ARG A 3 17.77 -3.29 -41.45
CA ARG A 3 18.05 -3.47 -40.01
C ARG A 3 17.60 -4.87 -39.57
N PRO A 4 18.36 -5.57 -38.72
CA PRO A 4 17.90 -6.81 -38.09
C PRO A 4 16.58 -6.55 -37.38
N LYS A 5 15.61 -7.45 -37.52
CA LYS A 5 14.38 -7.42 -36.72
C LYS A 5 14.75 -7.72 -35.27
N ASP A 6 14.27 -6.90 -34.35
CA ASP A 6 14.45 -7.14 -32.92
C ASP A 6 13.86 -8.52 -32.55
N PRO A 7 14.50 -9.27 -31.63
CA PRO A 7 13.98 -10.53 -31.15
C PRO A 7 12.62 -10.31 -30.45
N PRO A 8 11.70 -11.29 -30.53
CA PRO A 8 10.43 -11.20 -29.81
C PRO A 8 10.69 -11.03 -28.31
N PRO A 9 9.87 -10.24 -27.60
CA PRO A 9 10.01 -10.08 -26.17
C PRO A 9 9.92 -11.46 -25.48
N PRO A 10 10.71 -11.68 -24.40
CA PRO A 10 10.64 -12.92 -23.64
C PRO A 10 9.21 -13.17 -23.18
N ALA A 11 8.76 -14.42 -23.27
CA ALA A 11 7.45 -14.82 -22.78
C ALA A 11 7.35 -14.44 -21.30
N ILE A 12 6.41 -13.55 -20.96
CA ILE A 12 6.12 -13.23 -19.57
C ILE A 12 5.63 -14.53 -18.92
N PRO A 13 6.28 -15.03 -17.86
CA PRO A 13 5.80 -16.22 -17.18
C PRO A 13 4.37 -15.95 -16.73
N VAL A 14 3.44 -16.76 -17.24
CA VAL A 14 2.03 -16.71 -16.84
C VAL A 14 2.00 -17.14 -15.38
N LEU A 15 1.76 -16.18 -14.49
CA LEU A 15 1.53 -16.47 -13.08
C LEU A 15 0.38 -17.48 -12.98
N PRO A 16 0.45 -18.45 -12.05
CA PRO A 16 -0.65 -19.36 -11.83
C PRO A 16 -1.93 -18.56 -11.57
N PRO A 17 -3.09 -19.01 -12.07
CA PRO A 17 -4.36 -18.34 -11.80
C PRO A 17 -4.54 -18.22 -10.29
N VAL A 18 -4.85 -17.00 -9.84
CA VAL A 18 -5.17 -16.73 -8.43
C VAL A 18 -6.26 -17.73 -8.00
N PRO A 19 -6.02 -18.58 -6.98
CA PRO A 19 -6.98 -19.61 -6.61
C PRO A 19 -8.30 -18.95 -6.19
N ALA A 20 -9.36 -19.26 -6.95
CA ALA A 20 -10.68 -18.64 -6.85
C ALA A 20 -11.49 -19.02 -5.58
N THR A 21 -10.86 -19.58 -4.57
CA THR A 21 -11.54 -20.24 -3.44
C THR A 21 -11.07 -19.78 -2.06
N GLN A 22 -10.48 -18.59 -1.95
CA GLN A 22 -10.20 -18.00 -0.64
C GLN A 22 -11.45 -17.28 -0.10
N PRO A 23 -11.73 -17.37 1.22
CA PRO A 23 -12.83 -16.64 1.85
C PRO A 23 -12.74 -15.14 1.52
N ALA A 24 -13.87 -14.56 1.11
CA ALA A 24 -14.01 -13.17 0.65
C ALA A 24 -13.72 -12.10 1.74
N PHE A 25 -13.18 -12.50 2.89
CA PHE A 25 -13.04 -11.69 4.10
C PHE A 25 -11.62 -11.75 4.71
N LEU A 26 -10.75 -12.67 4.25
CA LEU A 26 -9.41 -12.86 4.82
C LEU A 26 -8.39 -11.86 4.28
N VAL A 27 -7.76 -11.11 5.17
CA VAL A 27 -6.58 -10.31 4.86
C VAL A 27 -5.34 -11.21 5.02
N GLN A 28 -4.68 -11.54 3.91
CA GLN A 28 -3.55 -12.49 3.90
C GLN A 28 -2.65 -12.33 2.68
N SER A 29 -1.43 -12.87 2.74
CA SER A 29 -0.50 -12.88 1.60
C SER A 29 -0.94 -13.86 0.51
N VAL A 30 -0.31 -13.77 -0.67
CA VAL A 30 -0.51 -14.73 -1.79
C VAL A 30 -0.39 -16.21 -1.36
N SER A 31 0.45 -16.49 -0.37
CA SER A 31 0.69 -17.84 0.15
C SER A 31 -0.23 -18.25 1.31
N GLY A 32 -1.20 -17.41 1.68
CA GLY A 32 -2.16 -17.68 2.76
C GLY A 32 -1.63 -17.42 4.17
N GLY A 33 -0.57 -16.61 4.29
CA GLY A 33 0.09 -16.31 5.57
C GLY A 33 0.16 -14.81 5.84
N SER A 34 1.13 -14.41 6.65
CA SER A 34 1.36 -13.00 6.99
C SER A 34 1.57 -12.15 5.75
N ILE A 35 0.78 -11.08 5.64
CA ILE A 35 1.00 -10.04 4.65
C ILE A 35 2.31 -9.31 4.91
N ARG A 36 2.96 -8.86 3.83
CA ARG A 36 4.07 -7.93 3.90
C ARG A 36 3.58 -6.53 3.54
N SER A 37 3.96 -5.52 4.31
CA SER A 37 3.61 -4.13 3.96
C SER A 37 4.60 -3.13 4.51
N VAL A 38 4.96 -2.16 3.69
CA VAL A 38 5.75 -0.98 4.09
C VAL A 38 5.01 -0.08 5.10
N ARG A 39 3.69 -0.26 5.27
CA ARG A 39 2.85 0.54 6.18
C ARG A 39 2.80 0.03 7.61
N VAL A 40 3.27 -1.20 7.86
CA VAL A 40 3.07 -1.87 9.15
C VAL A 40 4.40 -2.07 9.86
N GLN A 41 4.36 -2.05 11.19
CA GLN A 41 5.54 -2.32 12.02
C GLN A 41 6.12 -3.70 11.67
N ASN A 42 7.45 -3.81 11.61
CA ASN A 42 8.18 -5.02 11.19
C ASN A 42 7.85 -5.53 9.78
N HIS A 43 7.19 -4.70 8.97
CA HIS A 43 6.72 -5.02 7.63
C HIS A 43 5.83 -6.25 7.50
N ARG A 44 5.25 -6.74 8.61
CA ARG A 44 4.43 -7.95 8.63
C ARG A 44 3.20 -7.78 9.51
N VAL A 45 2.06 -8.27 9.02
CA VAL A 45 0.86 -8.52 9.82
C VAL A 45 0.48 -9.98 9.64
N GLY A 46 -0.03 -10.62 10.69
CA GLY A 46 -0.63 -11.95 10.59
C GLY A 46 -1.75 -12.00 9.55
N ALA A 47 -2.16 -13.21 9.17
CA ALA A 47 -3.43 -13.34 8.46
C ALA A 47 -4.55 -12.92 9.41
N CYS A 48 -5.49 -12.12 8.93
CA CYS A 48 -6.65 -11.66 9.69
C CYS A 48 -7.93 -12.17 9.01
N GLU A 49 -8.89 -12.64 9.80
CA GLU A 49 -10.16 -13.21 9.35
C GLU A 49 -11.17 -12.13 8.92
N SER A 50 -10.90 -10.87 9.24
CA SER A 50 -11.74 -9.73 8.89
C SER A 50 -10.96 -8.42 8.72
N GLU A 51 -11.58 -7.44 8.07
CA GLU A 51 -11.07 -6.07 8.00
C GLU A 51 -10.95 -5.44 9.40
N ASP A 52 -11.91 -5.67 10.30
CA ASP A 52 -11.86 -5.14 11.67
C ASP A 52 -10.64 -5.69 12.42
N GLU A 53 -10.42 -7.00 12.39
CA GLU A 53 -9.24 -7.60 13.04
C GLU A 53 -7.94 -7.02 12.50
N PHE A 54 -7.86 -6.86 11.17
CA PHE A 54 -6.72 -6.21 10.53
C PHE A 54 -6.53 -4.77 11.03
N TYR A 55 -7.61 -4.00 11.14
CA TYR A 55 -7.56 -2.62 11.64
C TYR A 55 -7.20 -2.54 13.13
N GLN A 56 -7.73 -3.44 13.96
CA GLN A 56 -7.36 -3.56 15.37
C GLN A 56 -5.88 -3.88 15.53
N TYR A 57 -5.30 -4.72 14.66
CA TYR A 57 -3.86 -4.97 14.65
C TYR A 57 -3.07 -3.67 14.39
N LEU A 58 -3.49 -2.87 13.40
CA LEU A 58 -2.85 -1.58 13.09
C LEU A 58 -2.94 -0.59 14.26
N LEU A 59 -4.06 -0.58 14.99
CA LEU A 59 -4.23 0.25 16.19
C LEU A 59 -3.50 -0.31 17.41
N GLY A 60 -3.28 -1.62 17.50
CA GLY A 60 -2.61 -2.28 18.62
C GLY A 60 -1.16 -1.82 18.81
N VAL A 61 -0.54 -1.29 17.74
CA VAL A 61 0.81 -0.70 17.76
C VAL A 61 0.82 0.81 17.99
N ALA A 62 -0.36 1.43 18.19
CA ALA A 62 -0.48 2.87 18.44
C ALA A 62 0.18 3.27 19.77
N SER A 63 0.83 4.42 19.77
CA SER A 63 1.60 4.91 20.91
C SER A 63 1.49 6.42 21.06
N SER A 64 1.51 6.89 22.32
CA SER A 64 1.49 8.33 22.61
C SER A 64 2.86 9.00 22.53
N HIS A 65 3.94 8.23 22.30
CA HIS A 65 5.33 8.72 22.37
C HIS A 65 5.65 9.87 21.41
N SER A 66 4.97 9.95 20.26
CA SER A 66 5.17 11.02 19.27
C SER A 66 4.39 12.31 19.55
N PHE A 67 3.54 12.34 20.58
CA PHE A 67 2.64 13.46 20.85
C PHE A 67 3.13 14.29 22.04
N LYS A 68 2.95 15.61 21.95
CA LYS A 68 3.35 16.54 23.03
C LYS A 68 2.32 16.59 24.13
N THR A 69 1.05 16.39 23.77
CA THR A 69 -0.08 16.43 24.71
C THR A 69 -0.97 15.20 24.57
N ARG A 70 -1.68 14.88 25.66
CA ARG A 70 -2.69 13.82 25.67
C ARG A 70 -3.83 14.11 24.70
N HIS A 71 -4.24 15.37 24.57
CA HIS A 71 -5.33 15.77 23.69
C HIS A 71 -5.01 15.55 22.21
N GLU A 72 -3.76 15.83 21.78
CA GLU A 72 -3.33 15.55 20.41
C GLU A 72 -3.35 14.04 20.11
N TYR A 73 -2.89 13.22 21.05
CA TYR A 73 -2.92 11.76 20.94
C TYR A 73 -4.36 11.21 20.85
N GLU A 74 -5.25 11.67 21.72
CA GLU A 74 -6.67 11.26 21.72
C GLU A 74 -7.36 11.67 20.40
N THR A 75 -7.08 12.87 19.90
CA THR A 75 -7.62 13.34 18.60
C THR A 75 -7.15 12.46 17.44
N ALA A 76 -5.87 12.06 17.43
CA ALA A 76 -5.34 11.16 16.40
C ALA A 76 -5.97 9.76 16.50
N LEU A 77 -6.15 9.23 17.71
CA LEU A 77 -6.85 7.96 17.93
C LEU A 77 -8.30 8.00 17.44
N ASP A 78 -9.03 9.07 17.74
CA ASP A 78 -10.42 9.23 17.32
C ASP A 78 -10.52 9.31 15.78
N THR A 79 -9.59 10.02 15.15
CA THR A 79 -9.49 10.11 13.68
C THR A 79 -9.20 8.76 13.05
N ALA A 80 -8.30 7.97 13.64
CA ALA A 80 -8.02 6.61 13.17
C ALA A 80 -9.28 5.74 13.30
N ARG A 81 -9.92 5.72 14.47
CA ARG A 81 -11.12 4.92 14.74
C ARG A 81 -12.34 5.27 13.88
N ALA A 82 -12.36 6.43 13.23
CA ALA A 82 -13.45 6.87 12.37
C ALA A 82 -13.45 6.25 10.96
N ILE A 83 -12.54 5.31 10.66
CA ILE A 83 -12.49 4.63 9.37
C ILE A 83 -13.79 3.83 9.12
N PRO A 84 -14.37 3.86 7.90
CA PRO A 84 -15.39 2.89 7.52
C PRO A 84 -14.77 1.48 7.36
N LEU A 85 -15.42 0.43 7.86
CA LEU A 85 -14.93 -0.96 7.82
C LEU A 85 -15.86 -1.85 6.96
N GLU A 86 -16.38 -1.30 5.87
CA GLU A 86 -17.32 -1.97 4.96
C GLU A 86 -16.68 -2.32 3.60
N HIS A 87 -15.35 -2.49 3.57
CA HIS A 87 -14.62 -2.65 2.33
C HIS A 87 -14.60 -4.10 1.85
N GLY A 88 -14.67 -4.27 0.53
CA GLY A 88 -14.38 -5.56 -0.09
C GLY A 88 -12.92 -5.95 0.10
N ILE A 89 -12.68 -7.20 0.48
CA ILE A 89 -11.34 -7.77 0.49
C ILE A 89 -11.02 -8.27 -0.92
N VAL A 90 -10.04 -7.63 -1.56
CA VAL A 90 -9.68 -7.89 -2.96
C VAL A 90 -8.18 -8.17 -3.08
N PHE A 91 -7.81 -8.87 -4.15
CA PHE A 91 -6.40 -9.09 -4.45
C PHE A 91 -5.79 -7.79 -4.99
N ILE A 92 -4.76 -7.29 -4.31
CA ILE A 92 -4.07 -6.06 -4.67
C ILE A 92 -2.56 -6.27 -4.76
N HIS A 93 -1.87 -5.33 -5.38
CA HIS A 93 -0.41 -5.30 -5.48
C HIS A 93 0.23 -4.90 -4.14
N GLY A 94 -0.43 -4.04 -3.35
CA GLY A 94 0.02 -3.62 -2.02
C GLY A 94 1.20 -2.65 -2.01
N GLY A 95 1.64 -2.21 -3.19
CA GLY A 95 2.83 -1.38 -3.43
C GLY A 95 2.75 -0.68 -4.78
N PHE A 96 1.54 -0.38 -5.25
CA PHE A 96 1.32 0.21 -6.56
C PHE A 96 1.94 1.61 -6.63
N ALA A 97 3.00 1.75 -7.41
CA ALA A 97 3.68 3.00 -7.65
C ALA A 97 4.06 3.12 -9.13
N PHE A 98 4.22 4.35 -9.60
CA PHE A 98 4.71 4.60 -10.96
C PHE A 98 6.06 3.92 -11.22
N GLN A 99 6.92 3.83 -10.21
CA GLN A 99 8.22 3.16 -10.29
C GLN A 99 8.09 1.65 -10.53
N ASN A 100 6.95 1.08 -10.14
CA ASN A 100 6.62 -0.33 -10.27
C ASN A 100 5.72 -0.62 -11.48
N THR A 101 5.48 0.39 -12.34
CA THR A 101 4.65 0.27 -13.55
C THR A 101 5.50 0.39 -14.80
N LEU A 102 5.49 -0.65 -15.64
CA LEU A 102 6.15 -0.65 -16.93
C LEU A 102 5.23 -0.06 -18.00
N VAL A 103 5.78 0.78 -18.87
CA VAL A 103 5.07 1.38 -20.01
C VAL A 103 5.79 1.04 -21.29
N TYR A 104 5.06 0.53 -22.28
CA TYR A 104 5.55 0.25 -23.62
C TYR A 104 4.58 0.82 -24.65
N ASN A 105 5.08 1.62 -25.58
CA ASN A 105 4.29 2.30 -26.62
C ASN A 105 3.09 3.10 -26.06
N GLY A 106 3.26 3.77 -24.92
CA GLY A 106 2.19 4.56 -24.29
C GLY A 106 1.12 3.76 -23.55
N HIS A 107 1.27 2.44 -23.46
CA HIS A 107 0.38 1.56 -22.70
C HIS A 107 1.12 0.93 -21.52
N VAL A 108 0.40 0.71 -20.41
CA VAL A 108 0.91 -0.10 -19.31
C VAL A 108 1.17 -1.52 -19.82
N SER A 109 2.40 -2.00 -19.68
CA SER A 109 2.84 -3.30 -20.17
C SER A 109 3.09 -4.32 -19.05
N GLY A 110 3.13 -3.89 -17.80
CA GLY A 110 3.24 -4.78 -16.65
C GLY A 110 3.47 -4.07 -15.32
N PHE A 111 3.39 -4.83 -14.24
CA PHE A 111 3.73 -4.40 -12.89
C PHE A 111 4.84 -5.29 -12.34
N ILE A 112 5.75 -4.68 -11.58
CA ILE A 112 6.86 -5.35 -10.89
C ILE A 112 6.77 -5.09 -9.39
N ASP A 113 7.57 -5.80 -8.58
CA ASP A 113 7.64 -5.58 -7.12
C ASP A 113 6.41 -6.09 -6.33
N TRP A 114 5.98 -7.32 -6.62
CA TRP A 114 4.82 -8.00 -6.00
C TRP A 114 5.06 -8.51 -4.56
N GLU A 115 6.12 -8.08 -3.88
CA GLU A 115 6.47 -8.60 -2.55
C GLU A 115 5.47 -8.25 -1.45
N CYS A 116 4.62 -7.23 -1.69
CA CYS A 116 3.52 -6.83 -0.81
C CYS A 116 2.14 -7.27 -1.32
N ALA A 117 2.09 -8.12 -2.33
CA ALA A 117 0.83 -8.54 -2.91
C ALA A 117 0.06 -9.51 -2.01
N GLY A 118 -1.26 -9.44 -2.07
CA GLY A 118 -2.13 -10.26 -1.24
C GLY A 118 -3.57 -9.76 -1.27
N TRP A 119 -4.36 -10.26 -0.32
CA TRP A 119 -5.74 -9.88 -0.11
C TRP A 119 -5.80 -8.83 0.99
N TYR A 120 -6.38 -7.67 0.66
CA TYR A 120 -6.49 -6.51 1.55
C TYR A 120 -7.82 -5.81 1.32
N PRO A 121 -8.26 -4.93 2.23
CA PRO A 121 -9.31 -3.98 1.93
C PRO A 121 -8.99 -3.16 0.68
N GLU A 122 -9.98 -2.98 -0.21
CA GLU A 122 -9.79 -2.33 -1.52
C GLU A 122 -9.16 -0.93 -1.45
N TYR A 123 -9.43 -0.17 -0.38
CA TYR A 123 -8.88 1.18 -0.18
C TYR A 123 -7.35 1.17 0.01
N TRP A 124 -6.76 0.03 0.36
CA TRP A 124 -5.35 -0.07 0.74
C TRP A 124 -4.41 0.29 -0.40
N GLU A 125 -4.75 -0.09 -1.64
CA GLU A 125 -3.95 0.23 -2.83
C GLU A 125 -3.93 1.73 -3.16
N PHE A 126 -5.01 2.45 -2.82
CA PHE A 126 -5.12 3.88 -3.10
C PHE A 126 -4.50 4.74 -2.00
N THR A 127 -4.57 4.28 -0.75
CA THR A 127 -4.07 5.05 0.40
C THR A 127 -2.57 4.86 0.62
N THR A 128 -2.01 3.72 0.19
CA THR A 128 -0.56 3.43 0.34
C THR A 128 0.33 4.44 -0.41
N PRO A 129 0.10 4.74 -1.70
CA PRO A 129 0.95 5.65 -2.45
C PRO A 129 0.76 7.10 -2.01
N SER A 130 -0.46 7.46 -1.58
CA SER A 130 -0.79 8.79 -1.06
C SER A 130 -0.18 9.10 0.31
N ARG A 131 0.41 8.10 0.99
CA ARG A 131 1.17 8.31 2.24
C ARG A 131 2.44 9.10 2.01
N TRP A 132 3.12 8.86 0.89
CA TRP A 132 4.25 9.69 0.53
C TRP A 132 3.68 10.95 -0.11
N PRO A 133 3.84 12.13 0.49
CA PRO A 133 3.72 13.35 -0.28
C PRO A 133 4.80 13.25 -1.34
N SER A 134 4.44 12.75 -2.52
CA SER A 134 5.29 12.86 -3.66
C SER A 134 5.57 14.36 -3.78
N ARG A 135 6.84 14.76 -3.76
CA ARG A 135 7.26 16.12 -4.18
C ARG A 135 6.76 16.48 -5.59
N ASP A 136 6.19 15.49 -6.27
CA ASP A 136 5.54 15.51 -7.55
C ASP A 136 4.00 15.52 -7.38
N PRO A 137 3.36 16.69 -7.58
CA PRO A 137 1.90 16.83 -7.54
C PRO A 137 1.17 16.00 -8.61
N GLU A 138 1.83 15.66 -9.73
CA GLU A 138 1.21 14.91 -10.83
C GLU A 138 0.95 13.46 -10.40
N LYS A 139 1.87 12.88 -9.61
CA LYS A 139 1.67 11.54 -9.05
C LYS A 139 0.48 11.49 -8.08
N GLY A 140 0.37 12.47 -7.19
CA GLY A 140 -0.78 12.59 -6.28
C GLY A 140 -2.10 12.77 -7.03
N SER A 141 -2.09 13.57 -8.10
CA SER A 141 -3.26 13.77 -8.98
C SER A 141 -3.71 12.47 -9.66
N LEU A 142 -2.78 11.64 -10.15
CA LEU A 142 -3.17 10.38 -10.81
C LEU A 142 -3.85 9.40 -9.86
N PHE A 143 -3.35 9.22 -8.63
CA PHE A 143 -4.00 8.29 -7.68
C PHE A 143 -5.41 8.75 -7.31
N LEU A 144 -5.64 10.07 -7.23
CA LEU A 144 -6.99 10.62 -7.05
C LEU A 144 -7.88 10.33 -8.27
N GLN A 145 -7.35 10.46 -9.49
CA GLN A 145 -8.06 10.18 -10.74
C GLN A 145 -8.40 8.69 -10.92
N LEU A 146 -7.52 7.78 -10.49
CA LEU A 146 -7.72 6.33 -10.56
C LEU A 146 -8.78 5.80 -9.56
N GLY A 147 -9.39 6.68 -8.77
CA GLY A 147 -10.45 6.33 -7.83
C GLY A 147 -10.09 6.54 -6.37
N GLY A 148 -8.89 7.05 -6.06
CA GLY A 148 -8.46 7.36 -4.70
C GLY A 148 -9.30 8.45 -4.03
N HIS A 149 -9.98 9.30 -4.81
CA HIS A 149 -10.91 10.30 -4.26
C HIS A 149 -12.10 9.68 -3.49
N ARG A 150 -12.40 8.39 -3.72
CA ARG A 150 -13.43 7.65 -2.99
C ARG A 150 -13.00 7.32 -1.56
N TYR A 151 -11.70 7.22 -1.32
CA TYR A 151 -11.13 6.71 -0.07
C TYR A 151 -10.46 7.80 0.79
N LYS A 152 -11.07 9.00 0.82
CA LYS A 152 -10.51 10.15 1.55
C LYS A 152 -10.51 9.95 3.06
N LYS A 153 -11.57 9.36 3.62
CA LYS A 153 -11.68 9.12 5.06
C LYS A 153 -10.66 8.07 5.52
N GLU A 154 -10.47 7.06 4.70
CA GLU A 154 -9.54 5.95 4.88
C GLU A 154 -8.10 6.46 4.78
N LEU A 155 -7.84 7.43 3.89
CA LEU A 155 -6.57 8.14 3.84
C LEU A 155 -6.35 8.96 5.11
N GLU A 156 -7.34 9.72 5.58
CA GLU A 156 -7.27 10.49 6.83
C GLU A 156 -6.99 9.59 8.04
N SER A 157 -7.77 8.51 8.20
CA SER A 157 -7.55 7.51 9.26
C SER A 157 -6.20 6.81 9.11
N GLY A 158 -5.77 6.52 7.88
CA GLY A 158 -4.46 5.94 7.60
C GLY A 158 -3.29 6.86 7.98
N LEU A 159 -3.40 8.16 7.72
CA LEU A 159 -2.42 9.17 8.13
C LEU A 159 -2.40 9.34 9.66
N ALA A 160 -3.56 9.24 10.31
CA ALA A 160 -3.66 9.23 11.77
C ALA A 160 -2.98 7.99 12.38
N ILE A 161 -3.16 6.79 11.81
CA ILE A 161 -2.40 5.60 12.25
C ILE A 161 -0.89 5.84 12.14
N VAL A 162 -0.43 6.46 11.05
CA VAL A 162 0.99 6.74 10.86
C VAL A 162 1.55 7.66 11.96
N SER A 163 0.82 8.68 12.40
CA SER A 163 1.27 9.54 13.50
C SER A 163 1.23 8.83 14.85
N LEU A 164 0.36 7.84 15.01
CA LEU A 164 0.26 6.99 16.20
C LEU A 164 1.37 5.93 16.27
N THR A 165 1.90 5.49 15.12
CA THR A 165 2.99 4.50 15.07
C THR A 165 4.33 5.19 14.88
N VAL A 166 5.06 5.37 15.98
CA VAL A 166 6.46 5.78 15.92
C VAL A 166 7.22 4.65 15.21
N ASP A 167 7.88 4.96 14.09
CA ASP A 167 8.74 4.03 13.31
C ASP A 167 8.08 3.10 12.26
N SER A 168 6.97 3.46 11.61
CA SER A 168 6.66 2.84 10.30
C SER A 168 7.59 3.43 9.22
N TRP A 169 8.85 2.96 9.27
CA TRP A 169 10.08 3.32 8.56
C TRP A 169 9.95 4.12 7.25
N ILE A 170 10.63 5.27 7.25
CA ILE A 170 11.11 5.99 6.06
C ILE A 170 12.31 5.20 5.51
N CYS A 171 12.18 4.60 4.33
CA CYS A 171 13.31 4.12 3.52
C CYS A 171 12.92 4.40 2.06
N PHE A 172 13.60 5.21 1.22
CA PHE A 172 14.95 5.74 1.16
C PHE A 172 14.91 7.22 0.71
N GLN A 173 15.55 8.15 1.44
CA GLN A 173 16.06 9.39 0.82
C GLN A 173 17.15 10.14 1.61
N LEU A 174 17.94 9.44 2.43
CA LEU A 174 19.17 10.00 3.00
C LEU A 174 20.35 9.12 2.59
N ALA A 175 20.87 9.38 1.39
CA ALA A 175 22.29 9.24 1.00
C ALA A 175 22.45 9.53 -0.49
N VAL A 176 22.36 10.80 -0.88
CA VAL A 176 23.23 11.28 -1.97
C VAL A 176 24.33 12.05 -1.27
N PRO A 177 25.56 11.53 -1.19
CA PRO A 177 26.69 12.36 -0.78
C PRO A 177 26.78 13.48 -1.80
N SER A 178 26.72 14.73 -1.33
CA SER A 178 27.16 15.86 -2.14
C SER A 178 28.61 15.59 -2.53
N ILE A 179 28.82 15.26 -3.81
CA ILE A 179 30.15 15.26 -4.40
C ILE A 179 30.55 16.74 -4.50
N THR A 180 31.48 17.14 -3.65
CA THR A 180 32.33 18.33 -3.82
C THR A 180 33.22 18.18 -5.04
#